data_AF-A0AAN6MUZ4-F1
#
_entry.id   AF-A0AAN6MUZ4-F1
#
_cell.length_a   1.000
_cell.length_b   1.000
_cell.length_c   1.000
_cell.angle_alpha   90.00
_cell.angle_beta   90.00
_cell.angle_gamma   90.00
#
_symmetry.space_group_name_H-M   'P 1'
#
loop_
_entity.id
_entity.type
_entity.pdbx_description
1 polymer ?
#
loop_
_entity_poly.entity_id
_entity_poly.type
_entity_poly.pdbx_seq_one_letter_code
_entity_poly.pdbx_strand_id
1 'polypeptide(L)'
;MALPRFQPMASTNGYVNLTLRNAMVPQTILAKQLRPYIATTFYRSPRQDSAQPSSALLVQTPDVGLGNGKTARPPLYLTWPHPGWSEKVVHEIITSHRKPETFGDRFAWRVIRVCRWAMDLVTGLGPEQQVDTNHPSTATAATRPLTESQWLVRFIFLESVAGVPGMVAGTLRHLHSIRRLKHDQGWIKTLLEESYNERMHLLTFLEMYKPGWLMRSMIFVAQGIFYNTMFVSYLVSPKVSHRFVGYLEEEAVHTYTRCLREMDEGHLPAWTDTNFKIPDIAIRYWNLKNGQATMKDLILYIRADEASHRGVNHTLGNLDQVKDRNPFSDNGSQKETAALRPTGLEREELM
;
A
#
# COMPACT_ATOMS: atom_id res chain seq x y z
N MET A 1 70.18 -9.71 65.80
CA MET A 1 69.00 -10.57 66.05
C MET A 1 67.86 -9.99 65.24
N ALA A 2 67.39 -10.71 64.22
CA ALA A 2 66.48 -10.24 63.19
C ALA A 2 65.04 -10.72 63.46
N LEU A 3 64.04 -9.92 63.08
CA LEU A 3 62.66 -10.37 62.83
C LEU A 3 62.07 -9.60 61.61
N PRO A 4 61.31 -10.26 60.70
CA PRO A 4 60.94 -9.69 59.41
C PRO A 4 59.52 -9.11 59.36
N ARG A 5 59.29 -8.17 58.43
CA ARG A 5 58.01 -7.50 58.13
C ARG A 5 57.11 -8.36 57.23
N PHE A 6 55.83 -8.45 57.60
CA PHE A 6 54.74 -9.05 56.81
C PHE A 6 53.96 -7.99 56.00
N GLN A 7 53.63 -8.32 54.76
CA GLN A 7 52.72 -7.55 53.88
C GLN A 7 51.24 -7.88 54.16
N PRO A 8 50.29 -6.94 53.98
CA PRO A 8 48.86 -7.25 53.95
C PRO A 8 48.31 -7.37 52.51
N MET A 9 47.47 -8.39 52.29
CA MET A 9 46.66 -8.60 51.08
C MET A 9 45.52 -7.57 50.96
N ALA A 10 45.29 -7.08 49.74
CA ALA A 10 44.18 -6.20 49.39
C ALA A 10 42.91 -6.99 49.03
N SER A 11 41.77 -6.50 49.53
CA SER A 11 40.43 -7.06 49.36
C SER A 11 39.85 -6.87 47.96
N THR A 12 39.27 -7.92 47.39
CA THR A 12 38.45 -7.90 46.19
C THR A 12 37.01 -7.46 46.49
N ASN A 13 36.61 -6.25 46.04
CA ASN A 13 35.20 -5.86 45.92
C ASN A 13 34.78 -5.97 44.45
N GLY A 14 34.01 -7.00 44.13
CA GLY A 14 33.40 -7.20 42.81
C GLY A 14 32.13 -6.38 42.67
N TYR A 15 32.15 -5.38 41.78
CA TYR A 15 30.95 -4.77 41.22
C TYR A 15 30.55 -5.55 39.97
N VAL A 16 29.41 -6.24 40.03
CA VAL A 16 28.78 -6.87 38.87
C VAL A 16 28.08 -5.78 38.05
N ASN A 17 28.68 -5.39 36.92
CA ASN A 17 27.99 -4.63 35.89
C ASN A 17 27.01 -5.55 35.17
N LEU A 18 25.72 -5.43 35.46
CA LEU A 18 24.66 -6.12 34.73
C LEU A 18 24.39 -5.38 33.42
N THR A 19 25.16 -5.67 32.38
CA THR A 19 24.87 -5.20 31.02
C THR A 19 23.64 -5.94 30.51
N LEU A 20 22.50 -5.25 30.43
CA LEU A 20 21.33 -5.70 29.67
C LEU A 20 21.71 -5.77 28.18
N ARG A 21 22.27 -6.91 27.75
CA ARG A 21 22.31 -7.27 26.34
C ARG A 21 20.88 -7.57 25.91
N ASN A 22 20.29 -6.66 25.16
CA ASN A 22 19.08 -6.91 24.38
C ASN A 22 19.26 -8.19 23.56
N ALA A 23 18.64 -9.28 23.99
CA ALA A 23 18.44 -10.46 23.16
C ALA A 23 17.32 -10.16 22.15
N MET A 24 17.56 -9.22 21.23
CA MET A 24 16.82 -9.17 19.98
C MET A 24 17.40 -10.26 19.09
N VAL A 25 16.59 -11.27 18.77
CA VAL A 25 16.90 -12.16 17.64
C VAL A 25 17.13 -11.27 16.42
N PRO A 26 18.30 -11.36 15.74
CA PRO A 26 18.54 -10.59 14.53
C PRO A 26 17.38 -10.79 13.56
N GLN A 27 16.79 -9.70 13.04
CA GLN A 27 15.65 -9.74 12.12
C GLN A 27 15.88 -10.71 10.93
N THR A 28 17.14 -10.93 10.57
CA THR A 28 17.61 -11.88 9.55
C THR A 28 17.39 -13.36 9.92
N ILE A 29 17.49 -13.73 11.19
CA ILE A 29 17.30 -15.11 11.67
C ILE A 29 15.81 -15.45 11.75
N LEU A 30 15.00 -14.56 12.33
CA LEU A 30 13.55 -14.73 12.43
C LEU A 30 12.90 -14.81 11.03
N ALA A 31 13.34 -13.94 10.12
CA ALA A 31 12.87 -13.95 8.74
C ALA A 31 13.25 -15.25 8.01
N LYS A 32 14.47 -15.76 8.18
CA LYS A 32 14.90 -17.03 7.55
C LYS A 32 14.11 -18.24 8.03
N GLN A 33 13.72 -18.28 9.31
CA GLN A 33 13.01 -19.43 9.90
C GLN A 33 11.51 -19.46 9.55
N LEU A 34 10.84 -18.30 9.47
CA LEU A 34 9.38 -18.23 9.26
C LEU A 34 8.96 -18.23 7.79
N ARG A 35 9.82 -17.73 6.88
CA ARG A 35 9.52 -17.58 5.44
C ARG A 35 8.99 -18.83 4.73
N PRO A 36 9.59 -20.03 4.85
CA PRO A 36 9.12 -21.19 4.11
C PRO A 36 7.68 -21.59 4.48
N TYR A 37 7.32 -21.52 5.76
CA TYR A 37 5.97 -21.85 6.24
C TYR A 37 4.90 -20.84 5.77
N ILE A 38 5.26 -19.56 5.74
CA ILE A 38 4.40 -18.47 5.28
C ILE A 38 4.15 -18.59 3.78
N ALA A 39 5.21 -18.71 2.97
CA ALA A 39 5.10 -18.79 1.51
C ALA A 39 4.25 -19.99 1.07
N THR A 40 4.44 -21.17 1.67
CA THR A 40 3.63 -22.37 1.34
C THR A 40 2.16 -22.21 1.71
N THR A 41 1.82 -21.37 2.68
CA THR A 41 0.43 -21.18 3.13
C THR A 41 -0.31 -20.10 2.33
N PHE A 42 0.38 -19.00 1.98
CA PHE A 42 -0.18 -17.91 1.19
C PHE A 42 -0.36 -18.25 -0.29
N TYR A 43 0.60 -18.99 -0.86
CA TYR A 43 0.62 -19.28 -2.29
C TYR A 43 0.06 -20.67 -2.64
N ARG A 44 -0.56 -21.36 -1.67
CA ARG A 44 -1.20 -22.65 -1.93
C ARG A 44 -2.44 -22.46 -2.80
N SER A 45 -2.30 -22.78 -4.08
CA SER A 45 -3.46 -23.06 -4.92
C SER A 45 -4.23 -24.26 -4.33
N PRO A 46 -5.57 -24.32 -4.45
CA PRO A 46 -6.33 -25.50 -4.04
C PRO A 46 -5.72 -26.77 -4.66
N ARG A 47 -5.62 -27.85 -3.86
CA ARG A 47 -4.95 -29.12 -4.20
C ARG A 47 -5.09 -29.53 -5.69
N GLN A 48 -3.95 -29.74 -6.34
CA GLN A 48 -3.84 -30.70 -7.44
C GLN A 48 -4.02 -32.10 -6.85
N ASP A 49 -5.26 -32.60 -6.84
CA ASP A 49 -5.47 -34.04 -6.89
C ASP A 49 -5.34 -34.46 -8.36
N SER A 50 -4.57 -35.51 -8.58
CA SER A 50 -4.03 -35.95 -9.87
C SER A 50 -5.08 -36.25 -10.94
N ALA A 51 -5.22 -35.36 -11.93
CA ALA A 51 -5.61 -35.65 -13.31
C ALA A 51 -5.32 -34.43 -14.22
N GLN A 52 -4.27 -34.53 -15.07
CA GLN A 52 -3.93 -33.75 -16.28
C GLN A 52 -4.07 -32.20 -16.30
N PRO A 53 -3.13 -31.45 -16.91
CA PRO A 53 -3.05 -30.00 -16.76
C PRO A 53 -3.97 -29.26 -17.75
N SER A 54 -4.91 -28.49 -17.22
CA SER A 54 -5.66 -27.47 -17.97
C SER A 54 -5.88 -26.25 -17.09
N SER A 55 -5.40 -25.09 -17.56
CA SER A 55 -5.93 -23.75 -17.24
C SER A 55 -6.18 -23.42 -15.76
N ALA A 56 -5.13 -23.11 -15.01
CA ALA A 56 -5.23 -22.47 -13.69
C ALA A 56 -5.13 -20.92 -13.82
N LEU A 57 -5.96 -20.37 -14.70
CA LEU A 57 -6.46 -19.00 -14.68
C LEU A 57 -7.97 -19.22 -14.58
N LEU A 58 -8.61 -18.73 -13.52
CA LEU A 58 -10.02 -18.99 -13.26
C LEU A 58 -10.89 -18.43 -14.39
N VAL A 59 -11.18 -19.27 -15.38
CA VAL A 59 -12.33 -19.15 -16.28
C VAL A 59 -13.58 -19.43 -15.44
N GLN A 60 -14.47 -18.44 -15.40
CA GLN A 60 -15.84 -18.48 -14.86
C GLN A 60 -16.01 -19.25 -13.54
N THR A 61 -16.05 -18.52 -12.43
CA THR A 61 -16.53 -19.08 -11.17
C THR A 61 -17.99 -19.54 -11.29
N PRO A 62 -18.32 -20.79 -10.96
CA PRO A 62 -19.67 -21.15 -10.55
C PRO A 62 -19.97 -20.44 -9.22
N ASP A 63 -21.21 -19.99 -9.13
CA ASP A 63 -21.81 -19.24 -8.04
C ASP A 63 -21.51 -19.88 -6.66
N VAL A 64 -20.79 -19.16 -5.80
CA VAL A 64 -20.61 -19.59 -4.40
C VAL A 64 -21.82 -19.09 -3.63
N GLY A 65 -22.78 -20.00 -3.43
CA GLY A 65 -24.12 -19.76 -2.92
C GLY A 65 -24.22 -18.82 -1.71
N LEU A 66 -24.83 -17.67 -1.95
CA LEU A 66 -25.95 -17.22 -1.12
C LEU A 66 -27.21 -17.89 -1.70
N GLY A 67 -28.11 -18.32 -0.82
CA GLY A 67 -29.19 -19.29 -1.07
C GLY A 67 -29.93 -19.19 -2.41
N ASN A 68 -30.31 -20.36 -2.93
CA ASN A 68 -31.19 -20.62 -4.06
C ASN A 68 -32.15 -19.45 -4.40
N GLY A 69 -31.72 -18.63 -5.35
CA GLY A 69 -32.50 -17.57 -5.94
C GLY A 69 -31.64 -16.88 -6.99
N LYS A 70 -31.98 -17.05 -8.27
CA LYS A 70 -31.36 -16.33 -9.38
C LYS A 70 -31.66 -14.83 -9.22
N THR A 71 -30.92 -14.13 -8.39
CA THR A 71 -30.85 -12.67 -8.42
C THR A 71 -29.51 -12.32 -9.04
N ALA A 72 -29.55 -11.85 -10.30
CA ALA A 72 -28.40 -11.19 -10.88
C ALA A 72 -27.88 -10.15 -9.87
N ARG A 73 -26.57 -10.14 -9.57
CA ARG A 73 -25.99 -9.11 -8.70
C ARG A 73 -26.52 -7.76 -9.20
N PRO A 74 -27.07 -6.91 -8.31
CA PRO A 74 -27.60 -5.63 -8.74
C PRO A 74 -26.51 -4.83 -9.48
N PRO A 75 -26.90 -3.97 -10.44
CA PRO A 75 -25.93 -3.16 -11.17
C PRO A 75 -25.05 -2.38 -10.18
N LEU A 76 -23.74 -2.36 -10.44
CA LEU A 76 -22.78 -1.66 -9.60
C LEU A 76 -23.06 -0.15 -9.65
N TYR A 77 -23.68 0.38 -8.60
CA TYR A 77 -23.91 1.81 -8.46
C TYR A 77 -22.62 2.48 -7.97
N LEU A 78 -22.00 3.29 -8.83
CA LEU A 78 -20.77 4.01 -8.50
C LEU A 78 -21.11 5.31 -7.74
N THR A 79 -20.77 5.35 -6.45
CA THR A 79 -20.95 6.57 -5.63
C THR A 79 -20.05 7.70 -6.11
N TRP A 80 -18.80 7.37 -6.45
CA TRP A 80 -17.85 8.27 -7.11
C TRP A 80 -17.40 7.62 -8.42
N PRO A 81 -17.98 8.01 -9.56
CA PRO A 81 -17.49 7.59 -10.88
C PRO A 81 -16.04 8.05 -11.08
N HIS A 82 -15.22 7.22 -11.72
CA HIS A 82 -13.85 7.59 -12.01
C HIS A 82 -13.81 8.68 -13.11
N PRO A 83 -13.03 9.77 -12.94
CA PRO A 83 -12.99 10.87 -13.92
C PRO A 83 -12.28 10.51 -15.24
N GLY A 84 -11.54 9.40 -15.25
CA GLY A 84 -10.63 9.03 -16.34
C GLY A 84 -9.27 9.72 -16.20
N TRP A 85 -8.29 9.28 -16.99
CA TRP A 85 -6.97 9.88 -17.05
C TRP A 85 -6.62 10.22 -18.49
N SER A 86 -5.94 11.36 -18.70
CA SER A 86 -5.32 11.64 -19.97
C SER A 86 -4.18 10.65 -20.26
N GLU A 87 -4.00 10.30 -21.54
CA GLU A 87 -2.88 9.45 -22.02
C GLU A 87 -1.52 9.93 -21.48
N LYS A 88 -1.36 11.25 -21.38
CA LYS A 88 -0.17 11.88 -20.81
C LYS A 88 0.11 11.40 -19.39
N VAL A 89 -0.90 11.51 -18.50
CA VAL A 89 -0.75 11.10 -17.10
C VAL A 89 -0.41 9.61 -17.02
N VAL A 90 -1.17 8.77 -17.72
CA VAL A 90 -1.01 7.32 -17.67
C VAL A 90 0.41 6.87 -18.01
N HIS A 91 1.03 7.51 -19.01
CA HIS A 91 2.35 7.10 -19.52
C HIS A 91 3.55 7.84 -18.91
N GLU A 92 3.40 9.09 -18.45
CA GLU A 92 4.52 9.89 -17.92
C GLU A 92 4.79 9.70 -16.42
N ILE A 93 3.96 8.94 -15.69
CA ILE A 93 4.18 8.69 -14.27
C ILE A 93 5.50 7.93 -14.03
N ILE A 94 6.32 8.52 -13.17
CA ILE A 94 7.58 7.95 -12.69
C ILE A 94 7.56 7.65 -11.19
N THR A 95 8.36 6.67 -10.80
CA THR A 95 8.75 6.48 -9.40
C THR A 95 9.64 7.63 -8.95
N SER A 96 9.33 8.21 -7.80
CA SER A 96 10.08 9.32 -7.23
C SER A 96 9.87 9.35 -5.72
N HIS A 97 10.73 10.09 -5.02
CA HIS A 97 10.75 10.16 -3.57
C HIS A 97 10.85 11.61 -3.09
N ARG A 98 9.92 12.03 -2.22
CA ARG A 98 10.03 13.31 -1.53
C ARG A 98 11.00 13.22 -0.36
N LYS A 99 12.08 14.01 -0.40
CA LYS A 99 13.03 14.08 0.70
C LYS A 99 12.32 14.46 2.02
N PRO A 100 12.51 13.70 3.12
CA PRO A 100 11.95 14.06 4.42
C PRO A 100 12.67 15.25 5.06
N GLU A 101 11.99 16.39 5.23
CA GLU A 101 12.61 17.64 5.70
C GLU A 101 12.30 17.95 7.16
N THR A 102 11.05 17.72 7.59
CA THR A 102 10.64 17.97 8.97
C THR A 102 10.88 16.76 9.86
N PHE A 103 10.79 16.93 11.18
CA PHE A 103 10.82 15.80 12.11
C PHE A 103 9.66 14.83 11.84
N GLY A 104 8.48 15.38 11.55
CA GLY A 104 7.29 14.62 11.18
C GLY A 104 7.49 13.79 9.91
N ASP A 105 8.10 14.38 8.88
CA ASP A 105 8.38 13.65 7.63
C ASP A 105 9.36 12.51 7.88
N ARG A 106 10.45 12.76 8.61
CA ARG A 106 11.43 11.71 8.96
C ARG A 106 10.79 10.58 9.76
N PHE A 107 9.88 10.91 10.66
CA PHE A 107 9.13 9.92 11.43
C PHE A 107 8.21 9.09 10.51
N ALA A 108 7.36 9.75 9.72
CA ALA A 108 6.46 9.10 8.77
C ALA A 108 7.21 8.16 7.82
N TRP A 109 8.33 8.63 7.26
CA TRP A 109 9.18 7.84 6.38
C TRP A 109 9.73 6.59 7.06
N ARG A 110 10.26 6.72 8.29
CA ARG A 110 10.75 5.55 9.05
C ARG A 110 9.66 4.51 9.30
N VAL A 111 8.45 4.95 9.61
CA VAL A 111 7.30 4.04 9.79
C VAL A 111 7.01 3.29 8.49
N ILE A 112 6.99 3.97 7.34
CA ILE A 112 6.81 3.31 6.04
C ILE A 112 7.89 2.26 5.76
N ARG A 113 9.15 2.53 6.09
CA ARG A 113 10.23 1.52 5.95
C ARG A 113 9.99 0.28 6.80
N VAL A 114 9.50 0.46 8.03
CA VAL A 114 9.14 -0.66 8.92
C VAL A 114 7.94 -1.43 8.37
N CYS A 115 6.90 -0.72 7.91
CA CYS A 115 5.72 -1.34 7.31
C CYS A 115 6.08 -2.16 6.06
N ARG A 116 6.91 -1.60 5.16
CA ARG A 116 7.38 -2.33 3.97
C ARG A 116 8.16 -3.58 4.34
N TRP A 117 9.10 -3.47 5.29
CA TRP A 117 9.84 -4.64 5.78
C TRP A 117 8.91 -5.71 6.37
N ALA A 118 7.94 -5.31 7.20
CA ALA A 118 6.97 -6.21 7.80
C ALA A 118 6.10 -6.89 6.75
N MET A 119 5.66 -6.15 5.73
CA MET A 119 4.87 -6.67 4.62
C MET A 119 5.68 -7.68 3.78
N ASP A 120 6.90 -7.33 3.40
CA ASP A 120 7.78 -8.23 2.64
C ASP A 120 8.08 -9.52 3.42
N LEU A 121 8.16 -9.42 4.75
CA LEU A 121 8.27 -10.60 5.63
C LEU A 121 6.98 -11.44 5.64
N VAL A 122 5.83 -10.81 5.87
CA VAL A 122 4.53 -11.49 6.03
C VAL A 122 4.03 -12.09 4.71
N THR A 123 4.35 -11.48 3.58
CA THR A 123 4.04 -12.05 2.25
C THR A 123 5.09 -13.07 1.79
N GLY A 124 6.20 -13.22 2.51
CA GLY A 124 7.22 -14.22 2.20
C GLY A 124 8.07 -13.85 0.98
N LEU A 125 8.28 -12.55 0.72
CA LEU A 125 9.12 -12.08 -0.37
C LEU A 125 10.58 -12.50 -0.15
N GLY A 126 11.11 -13.32 -1.07
CA GLY A 126 12.49 -13.81 -1.01
C GLY A 126 13.51 -12.70 -1.26
N PRO A 127 14.76 -12.80 -0.77
CA PRO A 127 15.79 -11.78 -0.99
C PRO A 127 16.04 -11.49 -2.48
N GLU A 128 15.95 -12.53 -3.31
CA GLU A 128 16.14 -12.48 -4.76
C GLU A 128 15.00 -11.73 -5.48
N GLN A 129 13.84 -11.63 -4.83
CA GLN A 129 12.67 -10.90 -5.32
C GLN A 129 12.60 -9.47 -4.76
N GLN A 130 13.54 -9.08 -3.90
CA GLN A 130 13.62 -7.71 -3.39
C GLN A 130 14.37 -6.84 -4.40
N VAL A 131 13.95 -5.58 -4.49
CA VAL A 131 14.65 -4.56 -5.29
C VAL A 131 15.88 -4.04 -4.56
N ASP A 132 16.71 -3.26 -5.26
CA ASP A 132 17.88 -2.60 -4.66
C ASP A 132 17.48 -1.83 -3.39
N THR A 133 18.07 -2.26 -2.27
CA THR A 133 17.81 -1.70 -0.95
C THR A 133 18.35 -0.28 -0.77
N ASN A 134 19.29 0.14 -1.62
CA ASN A 134 19.85 1.51 -1.58
C ASN A 134 18.86 2.53 -2.18
N HIS A 135 18.00 2.10 -3.10
CA HIS A 135 17.03 2.95 -3.80
C HIS A 135 15.63 2.34 -3.75
N PRO A 136 15.07 2.11 -2.56
CA PRO A 136 13.97 1.18 -2.40
C PRO A 136 12.63 1.62 -3.01
N SER A 137 12.47 2.93 -3.27
CA SER A 137 11.25 3.53 -3.82
C SER A 137 11.39 3.91 -5.29
N THR A 138 12.57 3.72 -5.89
CA THR A 138 12.85 4.08 -7.30
C THR A 138 13.42 2.92 -8.11
N ALA A 139 14.20 2.02 -7.50
CA ALA A 139 14.72 0.83 -8.18
C ALA A 139 13.60 -0.19 -8.40
N THR A 140 13.30 -0.49 -9.66
CA THR A 140 12.29 -1.49 -10.01
C THR A 140 12.87 -2.88 -10.23
N ALA A 141 14.21 -2.99 -10.33
CA ALA A 141 14.91 -4.23 -10.69
C ALA A 141 15.05 -5.18 -9.52
N ALA A 142 14.71 -6.45 -9.73
CA ALA A 142 14.98 -7.57 -8.85
C ALA A 142 15.57 -8.73 -9.65
N THR A 143 16.34 -9.60 -8.99
CA THR A 143 16.97 -10.77 -9.63
C THR A 143 15.95 -11.80 -10.08
N ARG A 144 14.87 -11.98 -9.30
CA ARG A 144 13.77 -12.89 -9.61
C ARG A 144 12.44 -12.13 -9.62
N PRO A 145 11.65 -12.21 -10.71
CA PRO A 145 10.33 -11.59 -10.77
C PRO A 145 9.35 -12.24 -9.80
N LEU A 146 8.22 -11.59 -9.56
CA LEU A 146 7.09 -12.19 -8.85
C LEU A 146 6.20 -12.92 -9.85
N THR A 147 5.48 -13.94 -9.38
CA THR A 147 4.40 -14.54 -10.16
C THR A 147 3.14 -13.68 -10.08
N GLU A 148 2.19 -13.88 -10.99
CA GLU A 148 0.88 -13.19 -11.00
C GLU A 148 0.13 -13.38 -9.67
N SER A 149 0.18 -14.59 -9.10
CA SER A 149 -0.41 -14.86 -7.79
C SER A 149 0.29 -14.12 -6.64
N GLN A 150 1.62 -13.96 -6.71
CA GLN A 150 2.36 -13.17 -5.73
C GLN A 150 2.01 -11.69 -5.81
N TRP A 151 1.85 -11.16 -7.03
CA TRP A 151 1.36 -9.80 -7.25
C TRP A 151 -0.06 -9.60 -6.71
N LEU A 152 -1.01 -10.51 -7.00
CA LEU A 152 -2.39 -10.39 -6.50
C LEU A 152 -2.47 -10.44 -4.98
N VAL A 153 -1.71 -11.33 -4.32
CA VAL A 153 -1.64 -11.36 -2.85
C VAL A 153 -1.11 -10.03 -2.30
N ARG A 154 -0.07 -9.48 -2.94
CA ARG A 154 0.52 -8.20 -2.55
C ARG A 154 -0.48 -7.05 -2.71
N PHE A 155 -1.12 -6.93 -3.86
CA PHE A 155 -2.12 -5.91 -4.12
C PHE A 155 -3.28 -6.01 -3.13
N ILE A 156 -3.95 -7.17 -3.03
CA ILE A 156 -5.11 -7.32 -2.13
C ILE A 156 -4.74 -7.00 -0.67
N PHE A 157 -3.55 -7.37 -0.21
CA PHE A 157 -3.13 -7.02 1.14
C PHE A 157 -2.98 -5.51 1.32
N LEU A 158 -2.27 -4.83 0.41
CA LEU A 158 -2.03 -3.38 0.49
C LEU A 158 -3.32 -2.57 0.28
N GLU A 159 -4.11 -2.90 -0.73
CA GLU A 159 -5.39 -2.24 -1.04
C GLU A 159 -6.41 -2.42 0.10
N SER A 160 -6.31 -3.50 0.88
CA SER A 160 -7.17 -3.69 2.05
C SER A 160 -6.91 -2.70 3.19
N VAL A 161 -5.75 -2.06 3.21
CA VAL A 161 -5.39 -1.03 4.20
C VAL A 161 -5.34 0.37 3.59
N ALA A 162 -5.08 0.50 2.29
CA ALA A 162 -4.98 1.78 1.58
C ALA A 162 -6.26 2.62 1.65
N GLY A 163 -7.45 2.00 1.65
CA GLY A 163 -8.73 2.71 1.81
C GLY A 163 -9.04 3.25 3.22
N VAL A 164 -8.16 3.04 4.21
CA VAL A 164 -8.39 3.43 5.62
C VAL A 164 -8.07 4.91 5.91
N PRO A 165 -6.89 5.46 5.52
CA PRO A 165 -6.48 6.81 5.90
C PRO A 165 -7.45 7.91 5.46
N GLY A 166 -7.86 7.93 4.18
CA GLY A 166 -8.80 8.93 3.67
C GLY A 166 -10.16 8.88 4.39
N MET A 167 -10.63 7.69 4.76
CA MET A 167 -11.91 7.49 5.43
C MET A 167 -11.86 8.03 6.86
N VAL A 168 -10.77 7.75 7.57
CA VAL A 168 -10.51 8.30 8.91
C VAL A 168 -10.41 9.82 8.85
N ALA A 169 -9.58 10.35 7.95
CA ALA A 169 -9.37 11.78 7.78
C ALA A 169 -10.67 12.50 7.40
N GLY A 170 -11.39 11.99 6.41
CA GLY A 170 -12.69 12.50 5.97
C GLY A 170 -13.73 12.49 7.08
N THR A 171 -13.81 11.41 7.87
CA THR A 171 -14.73 11.33 9.02
C THR A 171 -14.36 12.35 10.10
N LEU A 172 -13.08 12.47 10.47
CA LEU A 172 -12.64 13.42 11.49
C LEU A 172 -12.87 14.88 11.07
N ARG A 173 -12.61 15.20 9.80
CA ARG A 173 -12.90 16.52 9.22
C ARG A 173 -14.40 16.79 9.14
N HIS A 174 -15.21 15.80 8.75
CA HIS A 174 -16.67 15.88 8.75
C HIS A 174 -17.21 16.20 10.14
N LEU A 175 -16.82 15.43 11.16
CA LEU A 175 -17.19 15.69 12.54
C LEU A 175 -16.70 17.06 13.03
N HIS A 176 -15.55 17.53 12.57
CA HIS A 176 -15.03 18.86 12.90
C HIS A 176 -15.86 19.99 12.29
N SER A 177 -16.25 19.84 11.02
CA SER A 177 -17.09 20.79 10.29
C SER A 177 -18.45 20.95 10.96
N ILE A 178 -19.14 19.84 11.26
CA ILE A 178 -20.49 19.88 11.84
C ILE A 178 -20.47 20.37 13.30
N ARG A 179 -19.50 19.96 14.12
CA ARG A 179 -19.45 20.39 15.54
C ARG A 179 -19.08 21.87 15.70
N ARG A 180 -18.46 22.46 14.68
CA ARG A 180 -18.09 23.88 14.65
C ARG A 180 -19.03 24.73 13.79
N LEU A 181 -19.97 24.10 13.08
CA LEU A 181 -20.85 24.76 12.12
C LEU A 181 -20.08 25.58 11.07
N LYS A 182 -19.01 25.00 10.52
CA LYS A 182 -18.12 25.65 9.53
C LYS A 182 -17.97 24.83 8.26
N HIS A 183 -17.79 25.51 7.13
CA HIS A 183 -17.39 24.87 5.88
C HIS A 183 -16.01 24.19 6.02
N ASP A 184 -15.88 23.01 5.41
CA ASP A 184 -14.66 22.20 5.43
C ASP A 184 -13.61 22.64 4.39
N GLN A 185 -13.99 23.48 3.42
CA GLN A 185 -13.15 23.93 2.31
C GLN A 185 -12.74 22.81 1.32
N GLY A 186 -13.61 21.80 1.15
CA GLY A 186 -13.51 20.81 0.07
C GLY A 186 -12.59 19.61 0.33
N TRP A 187 -12.12 19.42 1.56
CA TRP A 187 -11.23 18.33 1.94
C TRP A 187 -11.95 16.99 2.08
N ILE A 188 -13.12 16.97 2.75
CA ILE A 188 -13.90 15.75 3.04
C ILE A 188 -14.20 14.98 1.75
N LYS A 189 -14.66 15.68 0.70
CA LYS A 189 -15.00 15.05 -0.59
C LYS A 189 -13.79 14.31 -1.17
N THR A 190 -12.65 14.98 -1.27
CA THR A 190 -11.42 14.39 -1.84
C THR A 190 -10.94 13.18 -1.05
N LEU A 191 -10.98 13.24 0.29
CA LEU A 191 -10.51 12.16 1.15
C LEU A 191 -11.41 10.92 1.11
N LEU A 192 -12.73 11.12 1.04
CA LEU A 192 -13.69 10.03 0.90
C LEU A 192 -13.66 9.43 -0.52
N GLU A 193 -13.43 10.26 -1.54
CA GLU A 193 -13.26 9.82 -2.93
C GLU A 193 -12.00 8.95 -3.09
N GLU A 194 -10.87 9.36 -2.50
CA GLU A 194 -9.64 8.55 -2.42
C GLU A 194 -9.92 7.18 -1.79
N SER A 195 -10.56 7.16 -0.61
CA SER A 195 -10.88 5.88 0.06
C SER A 195 -11.84 4.98 -0.73
N TYR A 196 -12.74 5.59 -1.49
CA TYR A 196 -13.60 4.85 -2.39
C TYR A 196 -12.80 4.25 -3.55
N ASN A 197 -11.87 5.02 -4.14
CA ASN A 197 -11.00 4.58 -5.22
C ASN A 197 -10.11 3.39 -4.80
N GLU A 198 -9.43 3.47 -3.67
CA GLU A 198 -8.65 2.36 -3.07
C GLU A 198 -9.50 1.09 -2.88
N ARG A 199 -10.76 1.26 -2.44
CA ARG A 199 -11.68 0.12 -2.32
C ARG A 199 -12.02 -0.48 -3.68
N MET A 200 -12.08 0.32 -4.75
CA MET A 200 -12.29 -0.18 -6.10
C MET A 200 -11.07 -0.95 -6.63
N HIS A 201 -9.85 -0.59 -6.23
CA HIS A 201 -8.64 -1.38 -6.47
C HIS A 201 -8.79 -2.77 -5.83
N LEU A 202 -9.06 -2.79 -4.52
CA LEU A 202 -9.25 -4.04 -3.76
C LEU A 202 -10.31 -4.96 -4.39
N LEU A 203 -11.50 -4.42 -4.66
CA LEU A 203 -12.61 -5.21 -5.22
C LEU A 203 -12.28 -5.73 -6.62
N THR A 204 -11.51 -4.98 -7.41
CA THR A 204 -11.02 -5.45 -8.71
C THR A 204 -10.09 -6.65 -8.56
N PHE A 205 -9.11 -6.59 -7.66
CA PHE A 205 -8.19 -7.71 -7.47
C PHE A 205 -8.86 -8.94 -6.84
N LEU A 206 -9.88 -8.76 -6.00
CA LEU A 206 -10.66 -9.85 -5.41
C LEU A 206 -11.48 -10.65 -6.43
N GLU A 207 -11.84 -10.08 -7.58
CA GLU A 207 -12.46 -10.82 -8.69
C GLU A 207 -11.44 -11.74 -9.41
N MET A 208 -10.13 -11.49 -9.25
CA MET A 208 -9.06 -12.33 -9.83
C MET A 208 -8.44 -13.31 -8.85
N TYR A 209 -8.49 -13.03 -7.54
CA TYR A 209 -7.88 -13.87 -6.52
C TYR A 209 -8.72 -13.95 -5.25
N LYS A 210 -8.94 -15.18 -4.77
CA LYS A 210 -9.68 -15.46 -3.54
C LYS A 210 -8.71 -15.64 -2.37
N PRO A 211 -8.63 -14.69 -1.43
CA PRO A 211 -7.72 -14.80 -0.29
C PRO A 211 -8.14 -15.92 0.65
N GLY A 212 -7.18 -16.75 1.06
CA GLY A 212 -7.37 -17.80 2.05
C GLY A 212 -7.64 -17.25 3.46
N TRP A 213 -8.05 -18.12 4.38
CA TRP A 213 -8.43 -17.74 5.75
C TRP A 213 -7.30 -16.99 6.49
N LEU A 214 -6.04 -17.42 6.33
CA LEU A 214 -4.90 -16.79 6.98
C LEU A 214 -4.79 -15.32 6.57
N MET A 215 -4.80 -15.05 5.25
CA MET A 215 -4.75 -13.69 4.70
C MET A 215 -5.91 -12.83 5.22
N ARG A 216 -7.12 -13.37 5.23
CA ARG A 216 -8.30 -12.67 5.75
C ARG A 216 -8.16 -12.31 7.23
N SER A 217 -7.63 -13.23 8.06
CA SER A 217 -7.35 -12.98 9.47
C SER A 217 -6.30 -11.88 9.67
N MET A 218 -5.24 -11.87 8.86
CA MET A 218 -4.24 -10.80 8.94
C MET A 218 -4.78 -9.45 8.52
N ILE A 219 -5.58 -9.40 7.45
CA ILE A 219 -6.26 -8.15 7.03
C ILE A 219 -7.12 -7.61 8.17
N PHE A 220 -7.91 -8.47 8.82
CA PHE A 220 -8.75 -8.08 9.96
C PHE A 220 -7.92 -7.46 11.11
N VAL A 221 -6.83 -8.12 11.50
CA VAL A 221 -5.93 -7.62 12.55
C VAL A 221 -5.24 -6.33 12.12
N ALA A 222 -4.73 -6.28 10.88
CA ALA A 222 -4.04 -5.12 10.33
C ALA A 222 -4.96 -3.90 10.28
N GLN A 223 -6.19 -4.05 9.80
CA GLN A 223 -7.19 -2.97 9.81
C GLN A 223 -7.52 -2.51 11.22
N GLY A 224 -7.69 -3.43 12.17
CA GLY A 224 -7.96 -3.08 13.57
C GLY A 224 -6.85 -2.20 14.17
N ILE A 225 -5.59 -2.55 13.96
CA ILE A 225 -4.44 -1.77 14.45
C ILE A 225 -4.30 -0.46 13.66
N PHE A 226 -4.35 -0.54 12.34
CA PHE A 226 -4.05 0.57 11.44
C PHE A 226 -5.11 1.67 11.50
N TYR A 227 -6.40 1.31 11.53
CA TYR A 227 -7.49 2.27 11.69
C TYR A 227 -7.32 3.11 12.96
N ASN A 228 -7.12 2.45 14.11
CA ASN A 228 -6.98 3.14 15.38
C ASN A 228 -5.70 4.00 15.42
N THR A 229 -4.60 3.50 14.84
CA THR A 229 -3.35 4.26 14.73
C THR A 229 -3.52 5.50 13.88
N MET A 230 -4.17 5.39 12.71
CA MET A 230 -4.45 6.53 11.83
C MET A 230 -5.42 7.51 12.48
N PHE A 231 -6.44 7.03 13.20
CA PHE A 231 -7.39 7.88 13.92
C PHE A 231 -6.68 8.75 14.96
N VAL A 232 -5.85 8.15 15.82
CA VAL A 232 -5.09 8.91 16.82
C VAL A 232 -4.05 9.81 16.15
N SER A 233 -3.34 9.32 15.14
CA SER A 233 -2.31 10.10 14.44
C SER A 233 -2.90 11.34 13.78
N TYR A 234 -4.09 11.24 13.17
CA TYR A 234 -4.75 12.36 12.52
C TYR A 234 -5.29 13.38 13.53
N LEU A 235 -5.75 12.93 14.70
CA LEU A 235 -6.11 13.85 15.80
C LEU A 235 -4.91 14.62 16.33
N VAL A 236 -3.74 14.00 16.42
CA VAL A 236 -2.50 14.61 16.92
C VAL A 236 -1.85 15.51 15.86
N SER A 237 -1.72 15.02 14.63
CA SER A 237 -1.10 15.73 13.52
C SER A 237 -1.63 15.28 12.16
N PRO A 238 -2.59 16.03 11.58
CA PRO A 238 -3.07 15.77 10.22
C PRO A 238 -1.94 15.89 9.19
N LYS A 239 -1.01 16.84 9.36
CA LYS A 239 0.12 17.04 8.45
C LYS A 239 1.02 15.80 8.35
N VAL A 240 1.37 15.21 9.50
CA VAL A 240 2.19 13.99 9.54
C VAL A 240 1.41 12.80 8.96
N SER A 241 0.10 12.74 9.20
CA SER A 241 -0.75 11.69 8.64
C SER A 241 -0.81 11.76 7.11
N HIS A 242 -1.01 12.95 6.54
CA HIS A 242 -0.95 13.15 5.09
C HIS A 242 0.43 12.84 4.52
N ARG A 243 1.51 13.24 5.21
CA ARG A 243 2.86 12.89 4.75
C ARG A 243 3.10 11.37 4.76
N PHE A 244 2.61 10.68 5.78
CA PHE A 244 2.68 9.23 5.86
C PHE A 244 1.96 8.57 4.67
N VAL A 245 0.75 9.02 4.34
CA VAL A 245 0.01 8.52 3.17
C VAL A 245 0.77 8.86 1.88
N GLY A 246 1.29 10.08 1.71
CA GLY A 246 2.10 10.43 0.55
C GLY A 246 3.31 9.50 0.35
N TYR A 247 3.98 9.08 1.44
CA TYR A 247 5.04 8.07 1.37
C TYR A 247 4.53 6.65 1.12
N LEU A 248 3.33 6.30 1.59
CA LEU A 248 2.68 5.04 1.27
C LEU A 248 2.44 4.95 -0.25
N GLU A 249 1.93 6.02 -0.85
CA GLU A 249 1.62 6.05 -2.28
C GLU A 249 2.87 6.14 -3.17
N GLU A 250 3.99 6.68 -2.68
CA GLU A 250 5.28 6.50 -3.34
C GLU A 250 5.64 5.01 -3.50
N GLU A 251 5.40 4.21 -2.46
CA GLU A 251 5.63 2.76 -2.48
C GLU A 251 4.58 2.03 -3.33
N ALA A 252 3.35 2.54 -3.44
CA ALA A 252 2.32 2.01 -4.33
C ALA A 252 2.67 2.25 -5.82
N VAL A 253 3.02 3.49 -6.19
CA VAL A 253 3.51 3.83 -7.53
C VAL A 253 4.75 3.00 -7.90
N HIS A 254 5.66 2.79 -6.95
CA HIS A 254 6.81 1.89 -7.10
C HIS A 254 6.37 0.45 -7.41
N THR A 255 5.45 -0.08 -6.62
CA THR A 255 4.95 -1.45 -6.72
C THR A 255 4.30 -1.70 -8.10
N TYR A 256 3.42 -0.80 -8.55
CA TYR A 256 2.77 -0.93 -9.86
C TYR A 256 3.72 -0.70 -11.03
N THR A 257 4.67 0.23 -10.91
CA THR A 257 5.70 0.44 -11.96
C THR A 257 6.57 -0.80 -12.12
N ARG A 258 6.95 -1.44 -11.01
CA ARG A 258 7.68 -2.71 -11.05
C ARG A 258 6.85 -3.81 -11.72
N CYS A 259 5.58 -3.93 -11.37
CA CYS A 259 4.67 -4.91 -12.00
C CYS A 259 4.59 -4.71 -13.52
N LEU A 260 4.37 -3.47 -13.99
CA LEU A 260 4.33 -3.14 -15.42
C LEU A 260 5.61 -3.53 -16.14
N ARG A 261 6.75 -3.31 -15.50
CA ARG A 261 8.04 -3.67 -16.07
C ARG A 261 8.25 -5.18 -16.15
N GLU A 262 7.86 -5.93 -15.11
CA GLU A 262 7.89 -7.41 -15.16
C GLU A 262 6.92 -7.96 -16.24
N MET A 263 5.80 -7.27 -16.52
CA MET A 263 4.94 -7.59 -17.67
C MET A 263 5.67 -7.34 -19.00
N ASP A 264 6.32 -6.18 -19.15
CA ASP A 264 7.04 -5.79 -20.37
C ASP A 264 8.26 -6.68 -20.65
N GLU A 265 8.88 -7.23 -19.59
CA GLU A 265 9.96 -8.22 -19.65
C GLU A 265 9.43 -9.64 -19.96
N GLY A 266 8.11 -9.84 -20.05
CA GLY A 266 7.49 -11.14 -20.37
C GLY A 266 7.45 -12.12 -19.20
N HIS A 267 7.60 -11.64 -17.97
CA HIS A 267 7.60 -12.49 -16.76
C HIS A 267 6.20 -12.86 -16.25
N LEU A 268 5.15 -12.24 -16.81
CA LEU A 268 3.76 -12.41 -16.39
C LEU A 268 2.88 -12.90 -17.56
N PRO A 269 3.16 -14.10 -18.11
CA PRO A 269 2.55 -14.59 -19.34
C PRO A 269 1.02 -14.71 -19.25
N ALA A 270 0.47 -14.99 -18.07
CA ALA A 270 -0.97 -15.12 -17.87
C ALA A 270 -1.71 -13.78 -18.07
N TRP A 271 -1.05 -12.67 -17.76
CA TRP A 271 -1.61 -11.32 -17.90
C TRP A 271 -1.36 -10.68 -19.26
N THR A 272 -0.37 -11.18 -20.00
CA THR A 272 -0.08 -10.76 -21.38
C THR A 272 -0.78 -11.63 -22.43
N ASP A 273 -1.45 -12.71 -22.04
CA ASP A 273 -2.25 -13.53 -22.94
C ASP A 273 -3.43 -12.71 -23.51
N THR A 274 -3.60 -12.74 -24.83
CA THR A 274 -4.69 -12.06 -25.55
C THR A 274 -6.09 -12.51 -25.13
N ASN A 275 -6.20 -13.72 -24.57
CA ASN A 275 -7.45 -14.29 -24.07
C ASN A 275 -7.74 -13.88 -22.63
N PHE A 276 -6.77 -13.32 -21.91
CA PHE A 276 -7.00 -12.79 -20.57
C PHE A 276 -7.98 -11.62 -20.62
N LYS A 277 -8.95 -11.63 -19.72
CA LYS A 277 -9.95 -10.57 -19.57
C LYS A 277 -9.87 -10.01 -18.16
N ILE A 278 -9.73 -8.69 -18.06
CA ILE A 278 -9.81 -7.99 -16.78
C ILE A 278 -11.25 -8.01 -16.25
N PRO A 279 -11.45 -7.87 -14.93
CA PRO A 279 -12.78 -7.91 -14.33
C PRO A 279 -13.73 -6.79 -14.83
N ASP A 280 -15.02 -7.10 -14.97
CA ASP A 280 -16.06 -6.14 -15.39
C ASP A 280 -16.21 -4.94 -14.46
N ILE A 281 -15.88 -5.10 -13.17
CA ILE A 281 -15.85 -4.00 -12.21
C ILE A 281 -14.80 -2.95 -12.62
N ALA A 282 -13.64 -3.39 -13.11
CA ALA A 282 -12.57 -2.51 -13.54
C ALA A 282 -12.97 -1.74 -14.79
N ILE A 283 -13.50 -2.46 -15.79
CA ILE A 283 -13.91 -1.85 -17.05
C ILE A 283 -14.97 -0.76 -16.80
N ARG A 284 -15.96 -1.03 -15.95
CA ARG A 284 -16.99 -0.06 -15.60
C ARG A 284 -16.46 1.10 -14.77
N TYR A 285 -15.60 0.83 -13.80
CA TYR A 285 -15.11 1.87 -12.90
C TYR A 285 -14.22 2.87 -13.63
N TRP A 286 -13.16 2.40 -14.30
CA TRP A 286 -12.21 3.25 -15.04
C TRP A 286 -12.67 3.61 -16.46
N ASN A 287 -13.89 3.20 -16.85
CA ASN A 287 -14.46 3.43 -18.18
C ASN A 287 -13.52 2.97 -19.31
N LEU A 288 -12.91 1.81 -19.13
CA LEU A 288 -11.98 1.24 -20.10
C LEU A 288 -12.75 0.75 -21.34
N LYS A 289 -12.11 0.78 -22.52
CA LYS A 289 -12.76 0.33 -23.76
C LYS A 289 -13.10 -1.17 -23.67
N ASN A 290 -14.39 -1.47 -23.58
CA ASN A 290 -14.92 -2.83 -23.50
C ASN A 290 -14.29 -3.76 -24.56
N GLY A 291 -13.78 -4.90 -24.10
CA GLY A 291 -13.22 -5.94 -24.96
C GLY A 291 -11.79 -5.73 -25.48
N GLN A 292 -11.22 -4.53 -25.31
CA GLN A 292 -9.84 -4.21 -25.74
C GLN A 292 -8.89 -3.98 -24.55
N ALA A 293 -9.43 -3.61 -23.38
CA ALA A 293 -8.62 -3.31 -22.22
C ALA A 293 -7.85 -4.54 -21.71
N THR A 294 -6.53 -4.37 -21.59
CA THR A 294 -5.60 -5.38 -21.12
C THR A 294 -5.34 -5.25 -19.62
N MET A 295 -4.67 -6.25 -19.03
CA MET A 295 -4.16 -6.13 -17.66
C MET A 295 -3.16 -4.97 -17.52
N LYS A 296 -2.40 -4.66 -18.59
CA LYS A 296 -1.46 -3.54 -18.61
C LYS A 296 -2.21 -2.22 -18.48
N ASP A 297 -3.30 -2.04 -19.22
CA ASP A 297 -4.13 -0.83 -19.15
C ASP A 297 -4.74 -0.65 -17.76
N LEU A 298 -5.21 -1.74 -17.14
CA LEU A 298 -5.72 -1.70 -15.77
C LEU A 298 -4.64 -1.24 -14.78
N ILE A 299 -3.47 -1.87 -14.79
CA ILE A 299 -2.38 -1.51 -13.87
C ILE A 299 -1.87 -0.08 -14.12
N LEU A 300 -1.87 0.36 -15.38
CA LEU A 300 -1.54 1.74 -15.75
C LEU A 300 -2.51 2.76 -15.14
N TYR A 301 -3.81 2.48 -15.15
CA TYR A 301 -4.83 3.34 -14.53
C TYR A 301 -4.73 3.34 -13.00
N ILE A 302 -4.59 2.17 -12.38
CA ILE A 302 -4.39 2.07 -10.92
C ILE A 302 -3.14 2.86 -10.50
N ARG A 303 -2.02 2.71 -11.22
CA ARG A 303 -0.79 3.49 -10.95
C ARG A 303 -1.03 5.00 -11.05
N ALA A 304 -1.92 5.45 -11.93
CA ALA A 304 -2.27 6.86 -12.05
C ALA A 304 -3.10 7.37 -10.87
N ASP A 305 -3.99 6.54 -10.34
CA ASP A 305 -4.70 6.81 -9.09
C ASP A 305 -3.71 6.99 -7.94
N GLU A 306 -2.78 6.03 -7.77
CA GLU A 306 -1.75 6.12 -6.72
C GLU A 306 -0.86 7.35 -6.86
N ALA A 307 -0.49 7.70 -8.10
CA ALA A 307 0.33 8.88 -8.35
C ALA A 307 -0.41 10.17 -7.97
N SER A 308 -1.73 10.22 -8.26
CA SER A 308 -2.60 11.31 -7.85
C SER A 308 -2.72 11.37 -6.33
N HIS A 309 -3.00 10.26 -5.65
CA HIS A 309 -3.09 10.19 -4.19
C HIS A 309 -1.78 10.62 -3.53
N ARG A 310 -0.63 10.19 -4.06
CA ARG A 310 0.71 10.65 -3.65
C ARG A 310 0.83 12.17 -3.70
N GLY A 311 0.56 12.75 -4.87
CA GLY A 311 0.70 14.19 -5.10
C GLY A 311 -0.26 15.00 -4.23
N VAL A 312 -1.51 14.53 -4.12
CA VAL A 312 -2.55 15.14 -3.27
C VAL A 312 -2.11 15.09 -1.82
N ASN A 313 -1.79 13.93 -1.26
CA ASN A 313 -1.45 13.81 0.16
C ASN A 313 -0.15 14.55 0.52
N HIS A 314 0.88 14.54 -0.34
CA HIS A 314 2.07 15.38 -0.10
C HIS A 314 1.73 16.86 -0.07
N THR A 315 0.84 17.33 -0.95
CA THR A 315 0.35 18.71 -0.98
C THR A 315 -0.46 19.03 0.28
N LEU A 316 -1.41 18.18 0.64
CA LEU A 316 -2.23 18.36 1.85
C LEU A 316 -1.37 18.39 3.12
N GLY A 317 -0.26 17.66 3.16
CA GLY A 317 0.73 17.72 4.23
C GLY A 317 1.41 19.09 4.38
N ASN A 318 1.49 19.88 3.31
CA ASN A 318 2.10 21.21 3.29
C ASN A 318 1.13 22.32 3.78
N LEU A 319 -0.17 22.13 3.55
CA LEU A 319 -1.21 23.14 3.82
C LEU A 319 -1.53 23.35 5.31
N ASP A 320 -1.99 24.56 5.65
CA ASP A 320 -2.67 24.85 6.90
C ASP A 320 -4.06 24.21 6.88
N GLN A 321 -4.22 23.21 7.75
CA GLN A 321 -5.39 22.34 7.82
C GLN A 321 -6.70 23.05 8.17
N VAL A 322 -6.62 24.29 8.69
CA VAL A 322 -7.75 25.10 9.15
C VAL A 322 -8.04 26.24 8.19
N LYS A 323 -7.01 26.87 7.63
CA LYS A 323 -7.16 28.09 6.83
C LYS A 323 -7.23 27.82 5.33
N ASP A 324 -6.47 26.85 4.85
CA ASP A 324 -6.27 26.69 3.42
C ASP A 324 -7.40 25.84 2.80
N ARG A 325 -7.84 26.26 1.62
CA ARG A 325 -8.77 25.49 0.80
C ARG A 325 -8.06 24.31 0.16
N ASN A 326 -8.76 23.18 0.05
CA ASN A 326 -8.24 22.06 -0.71
C ASN A 326 -8.13 22.45 -2.20
N PRO A 327 -6.92 22.50 -2.79
CA PRO A 327 -6.73 22.90 -4.18
C PRO A 327 -7.23 21.86 -5.17
N PHE A 328 -7.68 20.68 -4.73
CA PHE A 328 -8.17 19.59 -5.57
C PHE A 328 -9.69 19.37 -5.46
N SER A 329 -10.41 20.28 -4.82
CA SER A 329 -11.86 20.11 -4.58
C SER A 329 -12.73 20.29 -5.82
N ASP A 330 -12.24 21.08 -6.78
CA ASP A 330 -13.10 21.67 -7.81
C ASP A 330 -12.93 21.04 -9.21
N ASN A 331 -11.76 20.48 -9.58
CA ASN A 331 -11.51 19.98 -10.94
C ASN A 331 -10.58 18.75 -11.02
N GLY A 332 -10.86 17.84 -11.97
CA GLY A 332 -10.01 16.68 -12.27
C GLY A 332 -8.62 17.05 -12.84
N SER A 333 -8.49 18.18 -13.53
CA SER A 333 -7.20 18.64 -14.08
C SER A 333 -6.13 18.93 -13.01
N GLN A 334 -6.54 19.32 -11.80
CA GLN A 334 -5.63 19.53 -10.69
C GLN A 334 -5.13 18.19 -10.11
N LYS A 335 -5.95 17.13 -10.19
CA LYS A 335 -5.50 15.77 -9.83
C LYS A 335 -4.51 15.21 -10.87
N GLU A 336 -4.69 15.50 -12.15
CA GLU A 336 -3.68 15.19 -13.18
C GLU A 336 -2.34 15.87 -12.88
N THR A 337 -2.39 17.14 -12.46
CA THR A 337 -1.21 17.88 -12.04
C THR A 337 -0.55 17.25 -10.81
N ALA A 338 -1.36 16.82 -9.83
CA ALA A 338 -0.85 16.11 -8.65
C ALA A 338 -0.16 14.79 -9.02
N ALA A 339 -0.74 14.01 -9.93
CA ALA A 339 -0.15 12.76 -10.41
C ALA A 339 1.24 12.94 -11.01
N LEU A 340 1.41 14.01 -11.80
CA LEU A 340 2.67 14.38 -12.46
C LEU A 340 3.66 15.15 -11.56
N ARG A 341 3.28 15.48 -10.32
CA ARG A 341 4.12 16.18 -9.33
C ARG A 341 4.40 15.27 -8.13
N PRO A 342 5.43 14.41 -8.20
CA PRO A 342 5.65 13.38 -7.19
C PRO A 342 5.89 13.89 -5.77
N THR A 343 6.45 15.08 -5.64
CA THR A 343 6.72 15.71 -4.35
C THR A 343 5.51 16.43 -3.77
N GLY A 344 4.38 16.52 -4.49
CA GLY A 344 3.28 17.42 -4.17
C GLY A 344 3.62 18.90 -4.48
N LEU A 345 2.61 19.75 -4.38
CA LEU A 345 2.72 21.20 -4.50
C LEU A 345 3.06 21.80 -3.14
N GLU A 346 3.97 22.77 -3.13
CA GLU A 346 4.26 23.57 -1.96
C GLU A 346 3.15 24.57 -1.69
N ARG A 347 3.02 24.99 -0.43
CA ARG A 347 1.96 25.89 -0.01
C ARG A 347 2.07 27.25 -0.70
N GLU A 348 3.29 27.70 -0.94
CA GLU A 348 3.63 28.95 -1.62
C GLU A 348 3.28 28.93 -3.11
N GLU A 349 3.17 27.75 -3.73
CA GLU A 349 2.75 27.60 -5.13
C GLU A 349 1.22 27.71 -5.29
N LEU A 350 0.48 27.67 -4.17
CA LEU A 350 -0.98 27.67 -4.12
C LEU A 350 -1.58 28.98 -3.59
N MET A 351 -0.73 29.90 -3.11
CA MET A 351 -1.07 31.25 -2.66
C MET A 351 -0.83 32.25 -3.77
#